data_AF-A0A6G8F242-F1
#
_entry.id   AF-A0A6G8F242-F1
#
_cell.length_a   1.000
_cell.length_b   1.000
_cell.length_c   1.000
_cell.angle_alpha   90.00
_cell.angle_beta   90.00
_cell.angle_gamma   90.00
#
_symmetry.space_group_name_H-M   'P 1'
#
loop_
_entity.id
_entity.type
_entity.pdbx_description
1 polymer ?
#
loop_
_entity_poly.entity_id
_entity_poly.type
_entity_poly.pdbx_seq_one_letter_code
_entity_poly.pdbx_strand_id
1 'polypeptide(L)'
;MSPKKAANLLYAEDLGFFSELMEVLNGWMVAMYPFCLKKHFMRVRGLKKYSTKLQCRYYFKVDSSVEVIRLMSDNAVNRLWKTGTSCDKEQIVAAGKMLSVKQFGDLVTNGMSKEMLAYVQRWTPDSNMIHLLITSLQTEVLAFVVKNYGLSAELVEEVFNTKQETLIAAVQDALVVFAHRQVVLNTQRSGDREQALLMWESFCNGLKECRLRSEAQKQMNVWQYEAFHKAGHTLDVDVVEAMFAKGDVVLCTLIFKYEKDNGCVSDKADALVAANPRLSIALLKVRSEQKAA
;
A
#
# COMPACT_ATOMS: atom_id res chain seq x y z
N MET A 1 5.79 -29.22 -42.57
CA MET A 1 5.87 -27.96 -43.35
C MET A 1 6.11 -26.80 -42.39
N SER A 2 6.92 -25.80 -42.74
CA SER A 2 7.00 -24.59 -41.91
C SER A 2 5.66 -23.83 -41.97
N PRO A 3 5.18 -23.23 -40.86
CA PRO A 3 3.91 -22.50 -40.83
C PRO A 3 3.81 -21.41 -41.89
N LYS A 4 4.97 -20.83 -42.26
CA LYS A 4 5.10 -19.81 -43.31
C LYS A 4 4.87 -20.36 -44.71
N LYS A 5 5.30 -21.60 -44.99
CA LYS A 5 5.04 -22.28 -46.27
C LYS A 5 3.59 -22.72 -46.42
N ALA A 6 2.97 -23.19 -45.34
CA ALA A 6 1.56 -23.56 -45.33
C ALA A 6 0.64 -22.34 -45.54
N ALA A 7 0.97 -21.19 -44.93
CA ALA A 7 0.25 -19.94 -45.17
C ALA A 7 0.41 -19.45 -46.61
N ASN A 8 1.63 -19.49 -47.16
CA ASN A 8 1.86 -19.02 -48.54
C ASN A 8 1.19 -19.91 -49.61
N LEU A 9 1.03 -21.22 -49.36
CA LEU A 9 0.28 -22.12 -50.25
C LEU A 9 -1.22 -21.79 -50.28
N LEU A 10 -1.80 -21.46 -49.12
CA LEU A 10 -3.21 -21.06 -48.98
C LEU A 10 -3.56 -19.74 -49.69
N TYR A 11 -2.57 -18.90 -49.99
CA TYR A 11 -2.75 -17.63 -50.69
C TYR A 11 -2.23 -17.65 -52.14
N ALA A 12 -1.48 -18.68 -52.54
CA ALA A 12 -0.99 -18.83 -53.92
C ALA A 12 -2.04 -19.47 -54.84
N GLU A 13 -2.96 -20.25 -54.28
CA GLU A 13 -4.18 -20.68 -54.97
C GLU A 13 -5.23 -19.58 -54.84
N ASP A 14 -5.04 -18.50 -55.61
CA ASP A 14 -6.08 -17.51 -55.91
C ASP A 14 -7.20 -18.22 -56.68
N LEU A 15 -8.12 -18.83 -55.93
CA LEU A 15 -9.31 -19.52 -56.41
C LEU A 15 -10.35 -18.48 -56.85
N GLY A 16 -10.06 -17.79 -57.96
CA GLY A 16 -10.93 -16.79 -58.60
C GLY A 16 -12.27 -17.32 -59.15
N PHE A 17 -12.60 -18.58 -58.90
CA PHE A 17 -13.89 -19.19 -59.29
C PHE A 17 -14.62 -19.90 -58.13
N PHE A 18 -14.04 -19.91 -56.92
CA PHE A 18 -14.64 -20.53 -55.73
C PHE A 18 -14.96 -19.51 -54.61
N SER A 19 -14.75 -18.21 -54.84
CA SER A 19 -14.85 -17.18 -53.80
C SER A 19 -16.25 -17.06 -53.22
N GLU A 20 -17.30 -16.97 -54.04
CA GLU A 20 -18.65 -16.69 -53.53
C GLU A 20 -19.26 -17.88 -52.77
N LEU A 21 -19.05 -19.11 -53.25
CA LEU A 21 -19.60 -20.31 -52.59
C LEU A 21 -18.81 -20.66 -51.31
N MET A 22 -17.48 -20.51 -51.31
CA MET A 22 -16.66 -20.75 -50.13
C MET A 22 -16.73 -19.61 -49.10
N GLU A 23 -16.98 -18.36 -49.50
CA GLU A 23 -17.30 -17.27 -48.57
C GLU A 23 -18.64 -17.50 -47.86
N VAL A 24 -19.63 -18.09 -48.55
CA VAL A 24 -20.91 -18.44 -47.90
C VAL A 24 -20.77 -19.69 -47.03
N LEU A 25 -20.12 -20.75 -47.51
CA LEU A 25 -19.99 -22.02 -46.79
C LEU A 25 -18.96 -22.01 -45.66
N ASN A 26 -17.88 -21.25 -45.82
CA ASN A 26 -16.79 -21.13 -44.84
C ASN A 26 -16.66 -19.72 -44.26
N GLY A 27 -17.57 -18.79 -44.56
CA GLY A 27 -17.53 -17.43 -44.01
C GLY A 27 -17.58 -17.40 -42.49
N TRP A 28 -18.29 -18.34 -41.86
CA TRP A 28 -18.26 -18.53 -40.41
C TRP A 28 -16.89 -19.01 -39.95
N MET A 29 -16.24 -19.92 -40.68
CA MET A 29 -14.89 -20.39 -40.35
C MET A 29 -13.83 -19.30 -40.57
N VAL A 30 -13.88 -18.52 -41.65
CA VAL A 30 -12.98 -17.38 -41.93
C VAL A 30 -13.21 -16.26 -40.91
N ALA A 31 -14.46 -15.99 -40.55
CA ALA A 31 -14.78 -15.11 -39.44
C ALA A 31 -14.22 -15.67 -38.13
N MET A 32 -14.31 -16.97 -37.87
CA MET A 32 -13.80 -17.66 -36.67
C MET A 32 -12.29 -17.97 -36.69
N TYR A 33 -11.60 -17.83 -37.81
CA TYR A 33 -10.19 -18.18 -37.95
C TYR A 33 -9.25 -17.29 -37.11
N PRO A 34 -9.51 -15.96 -37.03
CA PRO A 34 -8.91 -15.09 -36.04
C PRO A 34 -9.26 -15.45 -34.60
N PHE A 35 -10.18 -16.37 -34.32
CA PHE A 35 -10.59 -16.76 -32.96
C PHE A 35 -9.79 -17.96 -32.45
N CYS A 36 -9.44 -18.92 -33.31
CA CYS A 36 -8.67 -20.12 -32.93
C CYS A 36 -7.14 -19.92 -33.01
N LEU A 37 -6.65 -19.09 -33.94
CA LEU A 37 -5.22 -18.90 -34.20
C LEU A 37 -4.69 -17.51 -33.79
N LYS A 38 -5.52 -16.68 -33.13
CA LYS A 38 -5.15 -15.30 -32.74
C LYS A 38 -3.85 -15.25 -31.95
N LYS A 39 -3.63 -16.20 -31.04
CA LYS A 39 -2.41 -16.30 -30.22
C LYS A 39 -1.15 -16.44 -31.07
N HIS A 40 -1.20 -17.20 -32.16
CA HIS A 40 -0.08 -17.37 -33.10
C HIS A 40 0.08 -16.15 -34.01
N PHE A 41 -1.02 -15.55 -34.45
CA PHE A 41 -1.02 -14.29 -35.21
C PHE A 41 -0.40 -13.13 -34.40
N MET A 42 -0.72 -13.04 -33.11
CA MET A 42 -0.16 -12.06 -32.16
C MET A 42 1.35 -12.21 -31.95
N ARG A 43 1.83 -13.45 -31.80
CA ARG A 43 3.26 -13.73 -31.58
C ARG A 43 4.11 -13.40 -32.80
N VAL A 44 3.58 -13.61 -34.01
CA VAL A 44 4.29 -13.35 -35.28
C VAL A 44 4.34 -11.85 -35.62
N ARG A 45 3.35 -11.06 -35.18
CA ARG A 45 3.23 -9.63 -35.52
C ARG A 45 3.72 -8.66 -34.44
N GLY A 46 4.14 -9.14 -33.27
CA GLY A 46 4.73 -8.30 -32.21
C GLY A 46 3.76 -7.28 -31.58
N LEU A 47 2.45 -7.46 -31.76
CA LEU A 47 1.43 -6.51 -31.33
C LEU A 47 1.15 -6.67 -29.82
N LYS A 48 1.58 -5.71 -29.00
CA LYS A 48 1.52 -5.75 -27.52
C LYS A 48 0.31 -5.06 -26.88
N LYS A 49 -0.52 -4.32 -27.62
CA LYS A 49 -1.64 -3.52 -27.04
C LYS A 49 -2.92 -3.70 -27.84
N TYR A 50 -4.01 -4.09 -27.17
CA TYR A 50 -5.36 -4.10 -27.73
C TYR A 50 -6.38 -3.52 -26.75
N SER A 51 -7.51 -3.03 -27.29
CA SER A 51 -8.60 -2.48 -26.50
C SER A 51 -9.36 -3.57 -25.74
N THR A 52 -9.72 -3.24 -24.51
CA THR A 52 -10.35 -4.10 -23.51
C THR A 52 -11.69 -4.70 -23.92
N LYS A 53 -12.40 -4.04 -24.86
CA LYS A 53 -13.65 -4.55 -25.43
C LYS A 53 -13.43 -5.85 -26.21
N LEU A 54 -12.24 -6.09 -26.76
CA LEU A 54 -11.88 -7.32 -27.46
C LEU A 54 -11.34 -8.42 -26.53
N GLN A 55 -10.69 -8.06 -25.41
CA GLN A 55 -10.19 -9.06 -24.47
C GLN A 55 -11.33 -9.76 -23.71
N CYS A 56 -12.33 -9.01 -23.24
CA CYS A 56 -13.46 -9.59 -22.49
C CYS A 56 -14.56 -10.21 -23.37
N ARG A 57 -14.63 -9.87 -24.67
CA ARG A 57 -15.69 -10.38 -25.57
C ARG A 57 -15.35 -11.72 -26.20
N TYR A 58 -14.07 -12.08 -26.30
CA TYR A 58 -13.62 -13.16 -27.17
C TYR A 58 -12.75 -14.23 -26.50
N TYR A 59 -12.44 -14.10 -25.21
CA TYR A 59 -11.73 -15.13 -24.46
C TYR A 59 -12.64 -15.77 -23.42
N PHE A 60 -12.92 -17.06 -23.61
CA PHE A 60 -13.55 -17.93 -22.58
C PHE A 60 -12.69 -18.04 -21.31
N LYS A 61 -11.38 -17.74 -21.41
CA LYS A 61 -10.44 -17.58 -20.30
C LYS A 61 -9.62 -16.31 -20.51
N VAL A 62 -9.97 -15.23 -19.82
CA VAL A 62 -9.17 -14.01 -19.78
C VAL A 62 -7.88 -14.33 -19.02
N ASP A 63 -6.74 -13.93 -19.57
CA ASP A 63 -5.49 -13.94 -18.81
C ASP A 63 -5.60 -12.90 -17.70
N SER A 64 -5.80 -13.37 -16.47
CA SER A 64 -5.96 -12.55 -15.27
C SER A 64 -4.64 -12.28 -14.55
N SER A 65 -3.51 -12.41 -15.24
CA SER A 65 -2.24 -11.91 -14.71
C SER A 65 -2.29 -10.42 -14.39
N VAL A 66 -1.57 -10.04 -13.33
CA VAL A 66 -1.48 -8.65 -12.83
C VAL A 66 -1.12 -7.68 -13.95
N GLU A 67 -0.17 -8.05 -14.82
CA GLU A 67 0.32 -7.23 -15.92
C GLU A 67 -0.77 -6.93 -16.95
N VAL A 68 -1.61 -7.92 -17.25
CA VAL A 68 -2.72 -7.75 -18.19
C VAL A 68 -3.82 -6.91 -17.56
N ILE A 69 -4.18 -7.17 -16.30
CA ILE A 69 -5.21 -6.39 -15.58
C ILE A 69 -4.81 -4.92 -15.44
N ARG A 70 -3.52 -4.62 -15.21
CA ARG A 70 -3.03 -3.23 -15.18
C ARG A 70 -3.38 -2.46 -16.46
N LEU A 71 -3.28 -3.13 -17.61
CA LEU A 71 -3.58 -2.56 -18.91
C LEU A 71 -5.08 -2.53 -19.25
N MET A 72 -5.94 -3.16 -18.42
CA MET A 72 -7.38 -3.17 -18.66
C MET A 72 -8.03 -1.82 -18.31
N SER A 73 -8.96 -1.37 -19.16
CA SER A 73 -9.93 -0.33 -18.84
C SER A 73 -10.89 -0.74 -17.73
N ASP A 74 -11.45 0.22 -17.03
CA ASP A 74 -12.36 0.00 -15.88
C ASP A 74 -13.59 -0.84 -16.24
N ASN A 75 -14.17 -0.66 -17.44
CA ASN A 75 -15.29 -1.49 -17.90
C ASN A 75 -14.96 -2.98 -18.03
N ALA A 76 -13.72 -3.33 -18.37
CA ALA A 76 -13.29 -4.72 -18.45
C ALA A 76 -13.00 -5.29 -17.07
N VAL A 77 -12.35 -4.51 -16.20
CA VAL A 77 -12.15 -4.86 -14.79
C VAL A 77 -13.49 -5.12 -14.11
N ASN A 78 -14.50 -4.27 -14.34
CA ASN A 78 -15.84 -4.43 -13.78
C ASN A 78 -16.56 -5.68 -14.32
N ARG A 79 -16.31 -6.08 -15.57
CA ARG A 79 -16.84 -7.34 -16.11
C ARG A 79 -16.13 -8.54 -15.49
N LEU A 80 -14.80 -8.52 -15.48
CA LEU A 80 -13.98 -9.56 -14.88
C LEU A 80 -14.32 -9.75 -13.40
N TRP A 81 -14.60 -8.66 -12.67
CA TRP A 81 -15.05 -8.73 -11.28
C TRP A 81 -16.37 -9.49 -11.11
N LYS A 82 -17.33 -9.27 -12.02
CA LYS A 82 -18.67 -9.88 -11.97
C LYS A 82 -18.69 -11.34 -12.41
N THR A 83 -17.89 -11.70 -13.41
CA THR A 83 -17.91 -13.03 -14.02
C THR A 83 -16.73 -13.92 -13.61
N GLY A 84 -15.71 -13.32 -12.99
CA GLY A 84 -14.48 -13.99 -12.61
C GLY A 84 -14.57 -14.75 -11.29
N THR A 85 -13.49 -15.46 -11.01
CA THR A 85 -13.26 -16.23 -9.79
C THR A 85 -12.69 -15.35 -8.66
N SER A 86 -12.59 -15.90 -7.45
CA SER A 86 -11.91 -15.21 -6.34
C SER A 86 -10.45 -14.87 -6.67
N CYS A 87 -9.75 -15.76 -7.38
CA CYS A 87 -8.39 -15.51 -7.86
C CYS A 87 -8.34 -14.26 -8.76
N ASP A 88 -9.30 -14.08 -9.66
CA ASP A 88 -9.34 -12.89 -10.52
C ASP A 88 -9.50 -11.60 -9.70
N LYS A 89 -10.29 -11.64 -8.62
CA LYS A 89 -10.45 -10.49 -7.69
C LYS A 89 -9.15 -10.18 -6.95
N GLU A 90 -8.44 -11.20 -6.47
CA GLU A 90 -7.10 -11.04 -5.85
C GLU A 90 -6.13 -10.36 -6.83
N GLN A 91 -6.10 -10.81 -8.08
CA GLN A 91 -5.25 -10.25 -9.11
C GLN A 91 -5.62 -8.80 -9.47
N ILE A 92 -6.91 -8.44 -9.43
CA ILE A 92 -7.38 -7.06 -9.61
C ILE A 92 -6.86 -6.14 -8.50
N VAL A 93 -6.92 -6.60 -7.24
CA VAL A 93 -6.38 -5.84 -6.10
C VAL A 93 -4.85 -5.73 -6.19
N ALA A 94 -4.17 -6.83 -6.50
CA ALA A 94 -2.72 -6.87 -6.71
C ALA A 94 -2.27 -5.93 -7.83
N ALA A 95 -3.06 -5.81 -8.90
CA ALA A 95 -2.85 -4.88 -10.01
C ALA A 95 -2.97 -3.41 -9.60
N GLY A 96 -3.56 -3.11 -8.44
CA GLY A 96 -3.66 -1.76 -7.89
C GLY A 96 -4.81 -0.95 -8.49
N LYS A 97 -5.85 -1.60 -8.98
CA LYS A 97 -7.05 -0.91 -9.45
C LYS A 97 -7.85 -0.35 -8.28
N MET A 98 -8.40 0.85 -8.44
CA MET A 98 -9.31 1.43 -7.47
C MET A 98 -10.64 0.69 -7.52
N LEU A 99 -11.18 0.34 -6.35
CA LEU A 99 -12.41 -0.43 -6.24
C LEU A 99 -13.58 0.52 -5.99
N SER A 100 -14.75 0.18 -6.54
CA SER A 100 -16.01 0.81 -6.12
C SER A 100 -16.46 0.25 -4.76
N VAL A 101 -17.32 0.99 -4.05
CA VAL A 101 -17.92 0.56 -2.76
C VAL A 101 -18.54 -0.83 -2.86
N LYS A 102 -19.20 -1.16 -3.98
CA LYS A 102 -19.79 -2.49 -4.21
C LYS A 102 -18.73 -3.59 -4.30
N GLN A 103 -17.66 -3.34 -5.06
CA GLN A 103 -16.56 -4.29 -5.18
C GLN A 103 -15.83 -4.47 -3.84
N PHE A 104 -15.64 -3.40 -3.08
CA PHE A 104 -15.09 -3.50 -1.74
C PHE A 104 -16.02 -4.29 -0.81
N GLY A 105 -17.33 -4.05 -0.86
CA GLY A 105 -18.33 -4.84 -0.14
C GLY A 105 -18.32 -6.32 -0.49
N ASP A 106 -18.04 -6.68 -1.74
CA ASP A 106 -17.83 -8.08 -2.13
C ASP A 106 -16.59 -8.67 -1.43
N LEU A 107 -15.49 -7.91 -1.25
CA LEU A 107 -14.32 -8.40 -0.52
C LEU A 107 -14.63 -8.63 0.96
N VAL A 108 -15.37 -7.70 1.57
CA VAL A 108 -15.84 -7.79 2.96
C VAL A 108 -16.72 -9.04 3.15
N THR A 109 -17.70 -9.23 2.28
CA THR A 109 -18.66 -10.35 2.36
C THR A 109 -17.97 -11.71 2.16
N ASN A 110 -16.93 -11.75 1.31
CA ASN A 110 -16.17 -12.98 1.05
C ASN A 110 -15.02 -13.21 2.06
N GLY A 111 -14.85 -12.37 3.08
CA GLY A 111 -13.80 -12.51 4.09
C GLY A 111 -12.37 -12.38 3.56
N MET A 112 -12.17 -11.60 2.49
CA MET A 112 -10.89 -11.45 1.79
C MET A 112 -9.99 -10.39 2.48
N SER A 113 -9.61 -10.64 3.75
CA SER A 113 -8.94 -9.65 4.61
C SER A 113 -7.56 -9.23 4.10
N LYS A 114 -6.81 -10.12 3.45
CA LYS A 114 -5.50 -9.80 2.87
C LYS A 114 -5.62 -8.79 1.73
N GLU A 115 -6.62 -8.97 0.88
CA GLU A 115 -6.92 -8.11 -0.26
C GLU A 115 -7.48 -6.78 0.22
N MET A 116 -8.34 -6.78 1.24
CA MET A 116 -8.81 -5.56 1.90
C MET A 116 -7.62 -4.75 2.45
N LEU A 117 -6.71 -5.37 3.19
CA LEU A 117 -5.48 -4.73 3.70
C LEU A 117 -4.61 -4.18 2.57
N ALA A 118 -4.36 -4.98 1.53
CA ALA A 118 -3.58 -4.55 0.37
C ALA A 118 -4.21 -3.37 -0.37
N TYR A 119 -5.54 -3.30 -0.40
CA TYR A 119 -6.28 -2.17 -0.96
C TYR A 119 -6.11 -0.91 -0.10
N VAL A 120 -6.40 -0.97 1.20
CA VAL A 120 -6.35 0.20 2.10
C VAL A 120 -4.93 0.70 2.35
N GLN A 121 -3.90 -0.10 2.09
CA GLN A 121 -2.50 0.34 2.07
C GLN A 121 -2.19 1.27 0.89
N ARG A 122 -2.93 1.15 -0.21
CA ARG A 122 -2.68 1.91 -1.45
C ARG A 122 -3.65 3.07 -1.61
N TRP A 123 -4.90 2.88 -1.20
CA TRP A 123 -5.99 3.81 -1.42
C TRP A 123 -6.69 4.14 -0.11
N THR A 124 -7.02 5.42 0.08
CA THR A 124 -7.86 5.84 1.21
C THR A 124 -9.30 5.37 0.97
N PRO A 125 -9.87 4.54 1.87
CA PRO A 125 -11.27 4.13 1.75
C PRO A 125 -12.20 5.33 1.98
N ASP A 126 -13.33 5.36 1.27
CA ASP A 126 -14.39 6.34 1.52
C ASP A 126 -15.22 5.97 2.76
N SER A 127 -16.06 6.90 3.24
CA SER A 127 -16.88 6.66 4.44
C SER A 127 -17.78 5.43 4.30
N ASN A 128 -18.32 5.15 3.11
CA ASN A 128 -19.19 3.99 2.88
C ASN A 128 -18.41 2.66 3.00
N MET A 129 -17.16 2.62 2.52
CA MET A 129 -16.28 1.47 2.72
C MET A 129 -15.96 1.28 4.20
N ILE A 130 -15.78 2.36 4.97
CA ILE A 130 -15.54 2.28 6.41
C ILE A 130 -16.80 1.77 7.14
N HIS A 131 -17.99 2.27 6.80
CA HIS A 131 -19.27 1.74 7.30
C HIS A 131 -19.39 0.22 7.07
N LEU A 132 -18.98 -0.27 5.89
CA LEU A 132 -18.96 -1.70 5.61
C LEU A 132 -18.01 -2.46 6.53
N LEU A 133 -16.83 -1.91 6.85
CA LEU A 133 -15.89 -2.54 7.79
C LEU A 133 -16.42 -2.57 9.22
N ILE A 134 -17.11 -1.52 9.66
CA ILE A 134 -17.73 -1.43 10.99
C ILE A 134 -18.84 -2.47 11.12
N THR A 135 -19.79 -2.47 10.18
CA THR A 135 -20.95 -3.38 10.20
C THR A 135 -20.57 -4.86 10.05
N SER A 136 -19.49 -5.15 9.34
CA SER A 136 -18.94 -6.52 9.17
C SER A 136 -17.91 -6.91 10.22
N LEU A 137 -17.64 -6.05 11.21
CA LEU A 137 -16.74 -6.30 12.34
C LEU A 137 -15.30 -6.65 11.92
N GLN A 138 -14.83 -6.07 10.80
CA GLN A 138 -13.47 -6.29 10.25
C GLN A 138 -12.43 -5.51 11.05
N THR A 139 -12.19 -5.96 12.28
CA THR A 139 -11.41 -5.26 13.32
C THR A 139 -9.99 -4.90 12.86
N GLU A 140 -9.26 -5.85 12.27
CA GLU A 140 -7.87 -5.63 11.84
C GLU A 140 -7.76 -4.59 10.72
N VAL A 141 -8.60 -4.72 9.69
CA VAL A 141 -8.62 -3.80 8.54
C VAL A 141 -9.05 -2.41 9.01
N LEU A 142 -10.08 -2.33 9.86
CA LEU A 142 -10.55 -1.07 10.40
C LEU A 142 -9.45 -0.39 11.22
N ALA A 143 -8.83 -1.10 12.17
CA ALA A 143 -7.73 -0.54 12.97
C ALA A 143 -6.59 -0.02 12.10
N PHE A 144 -6.23 -0.72 11.02
CA PHE A 144 -5.25 -0.24 10.05
C PHE A 144 -5.67 1.08 9.38
N VAL A 145 -6.93 1.18 8.94
CA VAL A 145 -7.48 2.40 8.33
C VAL A 145 -7.45 3.56 9.32
N VAL A 146 -7.96 3.34 10.53
CA VAL A 146 -8.01 4.35 11.60
C VAL A 146 -6.61 4.87 11.94
N LYS A 147 -5.63 3.97 12.11
CA LYS A 147 -4.24 4.31 12.44
C LYS A 147 -3.57 5.22 11.39
N ASN A 148 -3.99 5.13 10.14
CA ASN A 148 -3.36 5.85 9.02
C ASN A 148 -4.12 7.09 8.58
N TYR A 149 -5.46 7.03 8.57
CA TYR A 149 -6.32 8.05 7.98
C TYR A 149 -7.22 8.75 9.00
N GLY A 150 -7.38 8.18 10.19
CA GLY A 150 -8.31 8.66 11.20
C GLY A 150 -9.76 8.29 10.88
N LEU A 151 -10.71 8.84 11.66
CA LEU A 151 -12.15 8.71 11.46
C LEU A 151 -12.83 10.05 11.66
N SER A 152 -13.99 10.23 11.02
CA SER A 152 -14.91 11.33 11.35
C SER A 152 -15.62 11.06 12.68
N ALA A 153 -16.13 12.12 13.32
CA ALA A 153 -16.90 11.98 14.56
C ALA A 153 -18.11 11.04 14.40
N GLU A 154 -18.81 11.12 13.27
CA GLU A 154 -19.96 10.24 12.96
C GLU A 154 -19.56 8.75 12.94
N LEU A 155 -18.43 8.41 12.30
CA LEU A 155 -17.94 7.03 12.25
C LEU A 155 -17.41 6.54 13.60
N VAL A 156 -16.87 7.44 14.42
CA VAL A 156 -16.49 7.12 15.80
C VAL A 156 -17.73 6.75 16.60
N GLU A 157 -18.78 7.57 16.57
CA GLU A 157 -20.04 7.26 17.27
C GLU A 157 -20.61 5.90 16.84
N GLU A 158 -20.59 5.60 15.55
CA GLU A 158 -21.05 4.31 15.03
C GLU A 158 -20.25 3.13 15.58
N VAL A 159 -18.91 3.21 15.62
CA VAL A 159 -18.06 2.16 16.21
C VAL A 159 -18.46 1.92 17.67
N PHE A 160 -18.63 2.98 18.46
CA PHE A 160 -18.98 2.84 19.87
C PHE A 160 -20.41 2.32 20.08
N ASN A 161 -21.32 2.59 19.13
CA ASN A 161 -22.68 2.06 19.13
C ASN A 161 -22.76 0.56 18.81
N THR A 162 -21.72 -0.05 18.20
CA THR A 162 -21.70 -1.51 17.94
C THR A 162 -21.69 -2.35 19.22
N LYS A 163 -21.29 -1.77 20.37
CA LYS A 163 -21.10 -2.46 21.65
C LYS A 163 -20.17 -3.68 21.60
N GLN A 164 -19.31 -3.75 20.58
CA GLN A 164 -18.27 -4.77 20.47
C GLN A 164 -16.99 -4.29 21.13
N GLU A 165 -16.72 -4.78 22.35
CA GLU A 165 -15.58 -4.32 23.15
C GLU A 165 -14.24 -4.49 22.43
N THR A 166 -14.05 -5.60 21.69
CA THR A 166 -12.81 -5.88 20.95
C THR A 166 -12.58 -4.88 19.81
N LEU A 167 -13.65 -4.54 19.07
CA LEU A 167 -13.61 -3.55 18.00
C LEU A 167 -13.34 -2.15 18.55
N ILE A 168 -14.06 -1.78 19.62
CA ILE A 168 -13.93 -0.47 20.28
C ILE A 168 -12.51 -0.29 20.80
N ALA A 169 -11.97 -1.27 21.51
CA ALA A 169 -10.59 -1.21 22.04
C ALA A 169 -9.55 -1.07 20.92
N ALA A 170 -9.69 -1.82 19.83
CA ALA A 170 -8.79 -1.74 18.67
C ALA A 170 -8.86 -0.37 17.98
N VAL A 171 -10.05 0.18 17.82
CA VAL A 171 -10.25 1.51 17.22
C VAL A 171 -9.73 2.62 18.13
N GLN A 172 -9.96 2.52 19.44
CA GLN A 172 -9.42 3.47 20.42
C GLN A 172 -7.89 3.51 20.37
N ASP A 173 -7.23 2.36 20.40
CA ASP A 173 -5.78 2.30 20.32
C ASP A 173 -5.25 2.87 18.99
N ALA A 174 -5.91 2.54 17.87
CA ALA A 174 -5.57 3.06 16.56
C ALA A 174 -5.75 4.60 16.47
N LEU A 175 -6.81 5.16 17.08
CA LEU A 175 -7.04 6.60 17.16
C LEU A 175 -5.96 7.31 17.96
N VAL A 176 -5.49 6.72 19.07
CA VAL A 176 -4.36 7.28 19.84
C VAL A 176 -3.09 7.34 18.99
N VAL A 177 -2.78 6.26 18.24
CA VAL A 177 -1.62 6.27 17.34
C VAL A 177 -1.78 7.32 16.23
N PHE A 178 -2.97 7.43 15.64
CA PHE A 178 -3.26 8.46 14.63
C PHE A 178 -3.09 9.87 15.21
N ALA A 179 -3.68 10.16 16.36
CA ALA A 179 -3.60 11.46 17.03
C ALA A 179 -2.15 11.86 17.32
N HIS A 180 -1.36 10.95 17.89
CA HIS A 180 0.06 11.17 18.17
C HIS A 180 0.85 11.51 16.89
N ARG A 181 0.61 10.79 15.78
CA ARG A 181 1.22 11.10 14.49
C ARG A 181 0.81 12.48 13.98
N GLN A 182 -0.47 12.84 14.09
CA GLN A 182 -0.95 14.15 13.65
C GLN A 182 -0.34 15.29 14.46
N VAL A 183 -0.16 15.15 15.78
CA VAL A 183 0.53 16.15 16.59
C VAL A 183 1.96 16.39 16.09
N VAL A 184 2.71 15.30 15.82
CA VAL A 184 4.07 15.40 15.25
C VAL A 184 4.04 16.11 13.90
N LEU A 185 3.17 15.70 12.98
CA LEU A 185 3.11 16.27 11.62
C LEU A 185 2.63 17.73 11.60
N ASN A 186 1.64 18.08 12.41
CA ASN A 186 1.08 19.42 12.45
C ASN A 186 2.08 20.43 13.04
N THR A 187 2.81 20.04 14.09
CA THR A 187 3.87 20.89 14.65
C THR A 187 5.07 21.01 13.71
N GLN A 188 5.36 20.01 12.86
CA GLN A 188 6.38 20.13 11.81
C GLN A 188 6.00 21.09 10.68
N ARG A 189 4.71 21.11 10.30
CA ARG A 189 4.21 21.86 9.14
C ARG A 189 3.76 23.27 9.49
N SER A 190 3.74 23.63 10.77
CA SER A 190 3.35 24.96 11.22
C SER A 190 4.22 26.04 10.57
N GLY A 191 3.58 27.08 10.04
CA GLY A 191 4.28 28.26 9.54
C GLY A 191 4.87 29.14 10.64
N ASP A 192 4.38 28.99 11.88
CA ASP A 192 4.90 29.64 13.07
C ASP A 192 5.67 28.60 13.92
N ARG A 193 7.00 28.77 13.96
CA ARG A 193 7.91 27.87 14.68
C ARG A 193 7.83 28.03 16.20
N GLU A 194 7.59 29.24 16.70
CA GLU A 194 7.51 29.47 18.15
C GLU A 194 6.22 28.85 18.70
N GLN A 195 5.10 29.08 18.01
CA GLN A 195 3.85 28.44 18.37
C GLN A 195 3.93 26.91 18.28
N ALA A 196 4.58 26.38 17.25
CA ALA A 196 4.79 24.93 17.10
C ALA A 196 5.62 24.33 18.24
N LEU A 197 6.69 25.03 18.66
CA LEU A 197 7.53 24.61 19.77
C LEU A 197 6.72 24.57 21.07
N LEU A 198 5.97 25.63 21.38
CA LEU A 198 5.13 25.71 22.58
C LEU A 198 4.07 24.59 22.60
N MET A 199 3.41 24.33 21.48
CA MET A 199 2.44 23.24 21.36
C MET A 199 3.10 21.86 21.58
N TRP A 200 4.28 21.65 20.98
CA TRP A 200 5.02 20.40 21.10
C TRP A 200 5.53 20.16 22.52
N GLU A 201 6.11 21.17 23.16
CA GLU A 201 6.58 21.10 24.55
C GLU A 201 5.43 20.86 25.52
N SER A 202 4.29 21.56 25.34
CA SER A 202 3.08 21.33 26.13
C SER A 202 2.59 19.90 25.99
N PHE A 203 2.53 19.38 24.76
CA PHE A 203 2.18 17.99 24.50
C PHE A 203 3.16 17.02 25.19
N CYS A 204 4.47 17.20 25.04
CA CYS A 204 5.48 16.36 25.68
C CYS A 204 5.38 16.37 27.21
N ASN A 205 5.10 17.53 27.81
CA ASN A 205 4.92 17.65 29.25
C ASN A 205 3.64 16.98 29.75
N GLY A 206 2.61 16.87 28.89
CA GLY A 206 1.37 16.14 29.17
C GLY A 206 1.48 14.62 29.06
N LEU A 207 2.52 14.10 28.39
CA LEU A 207 2.74 12.64 28.21
C LEU A 207 3.19 11.91 29.49
N LYS A 208 3.19 12.54 30.67
CA LYS A 208 3.69 11.93 31.92
C LYS A 208 2.97 10.64 32.32
N GLU A 209 1.72 10.46 31.90
CA GLU A 209 0.92 9.25 32.16
C GLU A 209 0.82 8.32 30.94
N CYS A 210 1.17 8.80 29.74
CA CYS A 210 0.98 8.10 28.47
C CYS A 210 2.22 8.24 27.57
N ARG A 211 2.86 7.13 27.22
CA ARG A 211 4.03 7.12 26.32
C ARG A 211 3.62 7.51 24.89
N LEU A 212 4.42 8.36 24.24
CA LEU A 212 4.28 8.62 22.81
C LEU A 212 4.43 7.31 22.01
N ARG A 213 3.50 7.02 21.11
CA ARG A 213 3.51 5.76 20.34
C ARG A 213 4.71 5.72 19.39
N SER A 214 5.34 4.55 19.24
CA SER A 214 6.59 4.34 18.47
C SER A 214 6.47 4.82 17.02
N GLU A 215 5.30 4.66 16.39
CA GLU A 215 5.04 5.14 15.03
C GLU A 215 5.10 6.67 14.91
N ALA A 216 4.66 7.39 15.93
CA ALA A 216 4.77 8.84 15.97
C ALA A 216 6.21 9.26 16.28
N GLN A 217 6.91 8.57 17.19
CA GLN A 217 8.31 8.83 17.49
C GLN A 217 9.19 8.70 16.23
N LYS A 218 8.95 7.69 15.38
CA LYS A 218 9.66 7.50 14.08
C LYS A 218 9.51 8.66 13.09
N GLN A 219 8.55 9.55 13.31
CA GLN A 219 8.27 10.70 12.45
C GLN A 219 8.86 12.00 13.00
N MET A 220 9.34 12.03 14.24
CA MET A 220 9.94 13.23 14.83
C MET A 220 11.17 13.68 14.04
N ASN A 221 11.36 15.00 13.95
CA ASN A 221 12.58 15.60 13.45
C ASN A 221 13.55 15.94 14.61
N VAL A 222 14.68 16.54 14.26
CA VAL A 222 15.77 16.89 15.20
C VAL A 222 15.27 17.72 16.38
N TRP A 223 14.61 18.87 16.14
CA TRP A 223 14.20 19.77 17.22
C TRP A 223 13.09 19.17 18.08
N GLN A 224 12.18 18.39 17.49
CA GLN A 224 11.13 17.70 18.24
C GLN A 224 11.72 16.66 19.17
N TYR A 225 12.73 15.92 18.70
CA TYR A 225 13.43 14.95 19.54
C TYR A 225 14.20 15.63 20.68
N GLU A 226 14.87 16.75 20.43
CA GLU A 226 15.54 17.52 21.51
C GLU A 226 14.54 17.96 22.58
N ALA A 227 13.39 18.52 22.19
CA ALA A 227 12.35 18.93 23.12
C ALA A 227 11.71 17.73 23.86
N PHE A 228 11.49 16.62 23.17
CA PHE A 228 10.98 15.37 23.74
C PHE A 228 11.92 14.81 24.81
N HIS A 229 13.23 14.82 24.54
CA HIS A 229 14.24 14.40 25.51
C HIS A 229 14.36 15.37 26.70
N LYS A 230 14.32 16.69 26.45
CA LYS A 230 14.33 17.71 27.52
C LYS A 230 13.13 17.57 28.47
N ALA A 231 11.99 17.10 27.97
CA ALA A 231 10.82 16.78 28.78
C ALA A 231 10.96 15.48 29.60
N GLY A 232 12.10 14.78 29.50
CA GLY A 232 12.43 13.59 30.28
C GLY A 232 12.09 12.26 29.61
N HIS A 233 11.72 12.26 28.34
CA HIS A 233 11.34 11.05 27.61
C HIS A 233 12.53 10.41 26.87
N THR A 234 12.45 9.10 26.64
CA THR A 234 13.43 8.30 25.89
C THR A 234 12.76 7.60 24.72
N LEU A 235 13.52 7.33 23.66
CA LEU A 235 13.01 6.60 22.50
C LEU A 235 12.74 5.12 22.79
N ASP A 236 11.83 4.53 22.03
CA ASP A 236 11.63 3.09 22.02
C ASP A 236 12.76 2.40 21.23
N VAL A 237 13.09 1.17 21.60
CA VAL A 237 14.19 0.40 20.97
C VAL A 237 13.99 0.30 19.45
N ASP A 238 12.78 -0.02 19.00
CA ASP A 238 12.45 -0.13 17.59
C ASP A 238 12.49 1.21 16.84
N VAL A 239 12.35 2.32 17.57
CA VAL A 239 12.50 3.68 17.03
C VAL A 239 13.96 4.00 16.84
N VAL A 240 14.81 3.71 17.83
CA VAL A 240 16.27 3.89 17.72
C VAL A 240 16.82 3.11 16.53
N GLU A 241 16.44 1.83 16.40
CA GLU A 241 16.81 1.00 15.26
C GLU A 241 16.34 1.61 13.92
N ALA A 242 15.11 2.12 13.86
CA ALA A 242 14.57 2.74 12.66
C ALA A 242 15.30 4.05 12.29
N MET A 243 15.73 4.85 13.27
CA MET A 243 16.48 6.08 13.04
C MET A 243 17.91 5.78 12.55
N PHE A 244 18.60 4.79 13.15
CA PHE A 244 19.92 4.36 12.66
C PHE A 244 19.85 3.76 11.26
N ALA A 245 18.81 2.99 10.95
CA ALA A 245 18.59 2.48 9.60
C ALA A 245 18.41 3.59 8.55
N LYS A 246 17.77 4.72 8.92
CA LYS A 246 17.69 5.92 8.05
C LYS A 246 19.03 6.63 7.89
N GLY A 247 19.89 6.60 8.91
CA GLY A 247 21.25 7.12 8.85
C GLY A 247 21.37 8.65 8.83
N ASP A 248 20.37 9.39 9.33
CA ASP A 248 20.48 10.83 9.51
C ASP A 248 21.47 11.14 10.63
N VAL A 249 22.68 11.56 10.24
CA VAL A 249 23.80 11.77 11.16
C VAL A 249 23.46 12.79 12.26
N VAL A 250 22.67 13.83 11.98
CA VAL A 250 22.36 14.87 12.96
C VAL A 250 21.49 14.30 14.07
N LEU A 251 20.40 13.63 13.68
CA LEU A 251 19.50 12.99 14.63
C LEU A 251 20.20 11.85 15.38
N CYS A 252 20.97 11.02 14.70
CA CYS A 252 21.71 9.92 15.32
C CYS A 252 22.76 10.43 16.33
N THR A 253 23.38 11.58 16.07
CA THR A 253 24.31 12.22 17.02
C THR A 253 23.59 12.63 18.31
N LEU A 254 22.35 13.11 18.22
CA LEU A 254 21.54 13.39 19.41
C LEU A 254 21.20 12.09 20.16
N ILE A 255 20.82 11.03 19.44
CA ILE A 255 20.56 9.71 20.05
C ILE A 255 21.80 9.22 20.81
N PHE A 256 22.99 9.33 20.21
CA PHE A 256 24.25 8.97 20.87
C PHE A 256 24.52 9.80 22.14
N LYS A 257 24.06 11.05 22.20
CA LYS A 257 24.26 11.94 23.36
C LYS A 257 23.25 11.67 24.48
N TYR A 258 22.00 11.37 24.12
CA TYR A 258 20.86 11.42 25.04
C TYR A 258 20.33 10.05 25.46
N GLU A 259 20.40 9.05 24.60
CA GLU A 259 19.93 7.71 24.93
C GLU A 259 20.98 6.91 25.72
N LYS A 260 20.50 5.94 26.51
CA LYS A 260 21.37 5.02 27.25
C LYS A 260 22.31 4.27 26.31
N ASP A 261 23.51 4.01 26.81
CA ASP A 261 24.57 3.30 26.08
C ASP A 261 24.87 3.92 24.71
N ASN A 262 24.71 5.24 24.58
CA ASN A 262 24.78 5.96 23.31
C ASN A 262 23.84 5.38 22.24
N GLY A 263 22.63 4.94 22.60
CA GLY A 263 21.65 4.36 21.67
C GLY A 263 21.96 2.93 21.23
N CYS A 264 23.03 2.30 21.73
CA CYS A 264 23.37 0.88 21.52
C CYS A 264 22.45 -0.04 22.37
N VAL A 265 21.14 0.13 22.23
CA VAL A 265 20.13 -0.52 23.06
C VAL A 265 19.76 -1.94 22.60
N SER A 266 20.30 -2.39 21.47
CA SER A 266 20.12 -3.74 20.93
C SER A 266 21.28 -4.13 20.00
N ASP A 267 21.54 -5.43 19.82
CA ASP A 267 22.54 -5.96 18.88
C ASP A 267 22.31 -5.44 17.44
N LYS A 268 21.04 -5.23 17.09
CA LYS A 268 20.65 -4.69 15.79
C LYS A 268 21.01 -3.21 15.68
N ALA A 269 20.79 -2.41 16.72
CA ALA A 269 21.23 -1.02 16.75
C ALA A 269 22.75 -0.92 16.59
N ASP A 270 23.51 -1.77 17.29
CA ASP A 270 24.98 -1.85 17.16
C ASP A 270 25.43 -2.21 15.74
N ALA A 271 24.81 -3.24 15.15
CA ALA A 271 25.11 -3.65 13.79
C ALA A 271 24.81 -2.53 12.77
N LEU A 272 23.72 -1.78 12.95
CA LEU A 272 23.35 -0.65 12.09
C LEU A 272 24.36 0.50 12.17
N VAL A 273 24.86 0.81 13.38
CA VAL A 273 25.92 1.81 13.55
C VAL A 273 27.22 1.33 12.91
N ALA A 274 27.65 0.09 13.18
CA ALA A 274 28.87 -0.49 12.63
C ALA A 274 28.86 -0.56 11.09
N ALA A 275 27.70 -0.86 10.50
CA ALA A 275 27.52 -0.91 9.05
C ALA A 275 27.58 0.47 8.37
N ASN A 276 27.50 1.57 9.13
CA ASN A 276 27.51 2.93 8.59
C ASN A 276 28.73 3.73 9.11
N PRO A 277 29.79 3.90 8.29
CA PRO A 277 31.01 4.60 8.71
C PRO A 277 30.77 6.03 9.24
N ARG A 278 29.77 6.75 8.72
CA ARG A 278 29.44 8.11 9.19
C ARG A 278 28.89 8.09 10.61
N LEU A 279 28.07 7.10 10.94
CA LEU A 279 27.54 6.90 12.30
C LEU A 279 28.65 6.46 13.25
N SER A 280 29.51 5.53 12.84
CA SER A 280 30.68 5.11 13.63
C SER A 280 31.59 6.28 13.98
N ILE A 281 31.89 7.17 13.01
CA ILE A 281 32.69 8.38 13.26
C ILE A 281 31.96 9.34 14.22
N ALA A 282 30.65 9.55 14.03
CA ALA A 282 29.86 10.41 14.91
C ALA A 282 29.84 9.87 16.36
N LEU A 283 29.65 8.56 16.54
CA LEU A 283 29.68 7.91 17.85
C LEU A 283 31.05 8.09 18.54
N LEU A 284 32.15 7.89 17.80
CA LEU A 284 33.50 8.10 18.33
C LEU A 284 33.72 9.54 18.80
N LYS A 285 33.24 10.51 18.03
CA LYS A 285 33.31 11.93 18.42
C LYS A 285 32.53 12.19 19.70
N VAL A 286 31.27 11.75 19.79
CA VAL A 286 30.45 11.91 21.00
C VAL A 286 31.11 11.27 22.22
N ARG A 287 31.66 10.06 22.09
CA ARG A 287 32.38 9.38 23.18
C ARG A 287 33.64 10.13 23.61
N SER A 288 34.35 10.77 22.68
CA SER A 288 35.51 11.59 23.02
C SER A 288 35.13 12.87 23.76
N GLU A 289 34.03 13.52 23.36
CA GLU A 289 33.48 14.73 24.02
C GLU A 289 33.02 14.40 25.44
N GLN A 290 32.31 13.28 25.64
CA GLN A 290 31.81 12.85 26.96
C GLN A 290 32.92 12.44 27.94
N LYS A 291 34.10 12.03 27.45
CA LYS A 291 35.26 11.72 28.31
C LYS A 291 36.05 12.96 28.73
N ALA A 292 35.85 14.08 28.05
CA ALA A 292 36.56 15.33 28.30
C ALA A 292 35.76 16.31 29.19
N ALA A 293 34.48 16.03 29.44
CA ALA A 293 33.58 16.77 30.32
C ALA A 293 33.51 16.15 31.72
#